data_AF-A0A094A5T7-F1
#
_entry.id   AF-A0A094A5T7-F1
#
_cell.length_a   1.000
_cell.length_b   1.000
_cell.length_c   1.000
_cell.angle_alpha   90.00
_cell.angle_beta   90.00
_cell.angle_gamma   90.00
#
_symmetry.space_group_name_H-M   'P 1'
#
loop_
_entity.id
_entity.type
_entity.pdbx_description
1 polymer ?
#
loop_
_entity_poly.entity_id
_entity_poly.type
_entity_poly.pdbx_seq_one_letter_code
_entity_poly.pdbx_strand_id
1 'polypeptide(L)'
;MASQLPVGPLDQFILFGDSITEKSNDQEHGFAFASALQNAYMLKLDVINRGFGGYNTNNAVEILPAILPAPSQARVRFLAIFFGANDSNLGPPLMDTQYVSIPDFAQNLRDLISHPLVAAHDPPPRIILITPPPIEETFIAREDEKNGYTEVKRYNRNTALYAEAVTKVGKETGTPVVDLWSVFMTKAGWVGGYCEDGLPMPGSIAAGFSDVLKSFLDDGLHLTPAGYKIMFEEVLKVIGENWPDQTPEALKSLRDLHGLKFCKTIIMKFATILGLAGTVAAHGFVSGIVADGVATEGWQISYYYDIVNGVPVPDTPGWYEEALDIGFIPPTEYQDPNIACHKNAVNANVSATVAAGGTVKFQWTEWPHGIGPVLTYVANCGGDCKDADKTALKFVKIDESGIDLDTQVWAAGKLMEDGDVWTTTVPESLAPGHYVFRHEIIACHGCSSLNGAQNYPFCVNIDVTGSGTENPEGTVATSLYDKNDPGIFFNPYVTMTDYQIPGPALWTGN
;
A
#
# COMPACT_ATOMS: atom_id res chain seq x y z
N MET A 1 38.48 11.67 -9.30
CA MET A 1 37.19 11.43 -8.60
C MET A 1 36.58 10.05 -8.88
N ALA A 2 37.11 9.23 -9.81
CA ALA A 2 36.59 7.89 -10.10
C ALA A 2 37.17 6.75 -9.21
N SER A 3 38.03 7.04 -8.24
CA SER A 3 38.79 6.03 -7.47
C SER A 3 38.14 5.61 -6.15
N GLN A 4 36.86 5.92 -5.92
CA GLN A 4 36.14 5.60 -4.67
C GLN A 4 34.76 4.96 -4.88
N LEU A 5 34.34 4.73 -6.13
CA LEU A 5 33.15 3.90 -6.38
C LEU A 5 33.55 2.45 -6.12
N PRO A 6 32.78 1.65 -5.35
CA PRO A 6 33.00 0.21 -5.32
C PRO A 6 32.92 -0.31 -6.76
N VAL A 7 34.03 -0.86 -7.25
CA VAL A 7 34.07 -1.56 -8.53
C VAL A 7 33.49 -2.95 -8.26
N GLY A 8 32.16 -3.06 -8.19
CA GLY A 8 31.47 -4.30 -7.85
C GLY A 8 29.98 -4.10 -7.54
N PRO A 9 29.22 -5.21 -7.39
CA PRO A 9 27.82 -5.17 -6.98
C PRO A 9 27.65 -4.53 -5.60
N LEU A 10 26.44 -4.03 -5.31
CA LEU A 10 26.09 -3.63 -3.95
C LEU A 10 26.03 -4.86 -3.04
N ASP A 11 26.05 -4.61 -1.73
CA ASP A 11 25.68 -5.64 -0.77
C ASP A 11 24.29 -6.20 -1.14
N GLN A 12 24.14 -7.53 -1.07
CA GLN A 12 22.96 -8.20 -1.60
C GLN A 12 21.94 -8.54 -0.50
N PHE A 13 20.67 -8.47 -0.87
CA PHE A 13 19.56 -9.10 -0.16
C PHE A 13 19.09 -10.28 -1.01
N ILE A 14 19.46 -11.49 -0.60
CA ILE A 14 19.07 -12.71 -1.33
C ILE A 14 17.75 -13.24 -0.78
N LEU A 15 16.79 -13.47 -1.68
CA LEU A 15 15.51 -14.09 -1.40
C LEU A 15 15.56 -15.54 -1.89
N PHE A 16 15.75 -16.49 -0.97
CA PHE A 16 15.94 -17.90 -1.30
C PHE A 16 14.72 -18.72 -0.88
N GLY A 17 14.01 -19.30 -1.86
CA GLY A 17 12.76 -19.98 -1.59
C GLY A 17 12.21 -20.80 -2.74
N ASP A 18 10.93 -21.17 -2.64
CA ASP A 18 10.22 -21.95 -3.65
C ASP A 18 9.50 -21.09 -4.71
N SER A 19 8.44 -21.62 -5.35
CA SER A 19 7.66 -20.91 -6.37
C SER A 19 7.00 -19.62 -5.86
N ILE A 20 6.70 -19.50 -4.56
CA ILE A 20 6.16 -18.27 -4.00
C ILE A 20 7.23 -17.18 -4.03
N THR A 21 8.48 -17.54 -3.75
CA THR A 21 9.60 -16.60 -3.93
C THR A 21 9.84 -16.32 -5.41
N GLU A 22 9.77 -17.33 -6.28
CA GLU A 22 10.02 -17.16 -7.73
C GLU A 22 9.08 -16.12 -8.34
N LYS A 23 7.78 -16.25 -8.05
CA LYS A 23 6.73 -15.35 -8.54
C LYS A 23 6.74 -13.96 -7.89
N SER A 24 7.53 -13.73 -6.84
CA SER A 24 7.51 -12.47 -6.09
C SER A 24 8.06 -11.25 -6.83
N ASN A 25 8.56 -11.40 -8.06
CA ASN A 25 8.91 -10.30 -8.98
C ASN A 25 7.82 -9.99 -10.02
N ASP A 26 6.85 -10.89 -10.21
CA ASP A 26 5.84 -10.75 -11.26
C ASP A 26 4.86 -9.63 -10.90
N GLN A 27 4.89 -8.56 -11.70
CA GLN A 27 4.03 -7.39 -11.55
C GLN A 27 2.84 -7.40 -12.51
N GLU A 28 2.67 -8.42 -13.36
CA GLU A 28 1.52 -8.51 -14.27
C GLU A 28 0.18 -8.49 -13.50
N HIS A 29 0.21 -9.00 -12.27
CA HIS A 29 -0.95 -9.06 -11.39
C HIS A 29 -1.03 -7.89 -10.38
N GLY A 30 0.00 -7.04 -10.27
CA GLY A 30 0.03 -5.88 -9.36
C GLY A 30 1.25 -5.82 -8.43
N PHE A 31 1.02 -5.62 -7.13
CA PHE A 31 2.09 -5.56 -6.12
C PHE A 31 2.88 -6.88 -6.05
N ALA A 32 4.20 -6.79 -6.07
CA ALA A 32 5.10 -7.95 -6.02
C ALA A 32 6.19 -7.72 -4.96
N PHE A 33 6.39 -8.69 -4.06
CA PHE A 33 7.24 -8.54 -2.88
C PHE A 33 8.70 -8.20 -3.20
N ALA A 34 9.35 -8.96 -4.09
CA ALA A 34 10.76 -8.74 -4.42
C ALA A 34 10.97 -7.42 -5.17
N SER A 35 10.05 -7.04 -6.07
CA SER A 35 10.08 -5.76 -6.77
C SER A 35 9.91 -4.57 -5.81
N ALA A 36 8.96 -4.67 -4.87
CA ALA A 36 8.77 -3.64 -3.84
C ALA A 36 9.98 -3.53 -2.90
N LEU A 37 10.58 -4.66 -2.51
CA LEU A 37 11.79 -4.69 -1.70
C LEU A 37 12.99 -4.09 -2.43
N GLN A 38 13.15 -4.39 -3.73
CA GLN A 38 14.16 -3.77 -4.57
C GLN A 38 14.00 -2.26 -4.66
N ASN A 39 12.75 -1.78 -4.76
CA ASN A 39 12.46 -0.36 -4.75
C ASN A 39 12.81 0.29 -3.39
N ALA A 40 12.44 -0.34 -2.27
CA ALA A 40 12.73 0.17 -0.93
C ALA A 40 14.26 0.31 -0.67
N TYR A 41 15.02 -0.69 -1.11
CA TYR A 41 16.49 -0.71 -1.00
C TYR A 41 17.21 -0.15 -2.23
N MET A 42 16.53 0.63 -3.07
CA MET A 42 17.14 1.20 -4.28
C MET A 42 18.40 2.01 -3.96
N LEU A 43 19.49 1.72 -4.67
CA LEU A 43 20.85 2.27 -4.47
C LEU A 43 21.46 2.01 -3.08
N LYS A 44 20.89 1.08 -2.31
CA LYS A 44 21.35 0.66 -0.99
C LYS A 44 21.81 -0.80 -1.01
N LEU A 45 20.98 -1.69 -1.59
CA LEU A 45 21.25 -3.11 -1.76
C LEU A 45 20.75 -3.60 -3.13
N ASP A 46 21.40 -4.64 -3.64
CA ASP A 46 20.89 -5.42 -4.77
C ASP A 46 19.97 -6.52 -4.21
N VAL A 47 18.68 -6.51 -4.56
CA VAL A 47 17.72 -7.52 -4.14
C VAL A 47 17.65 -8.62 -5.20
N ILE A 48 18.07 -9.83 -4.84
CA ILE A 48 18.25 -10.94 -5.76
C ILE A 48 17.22 -12.03 -5.45
N ASN A 49 16.29 -12.24 -6.38
CA ASN A 49 15.33 -13.33 -6.31
C ASN A 49 15.98 -14.66 -6.73
N ARG A 50 15.93 -15.65 -5.84
CA ARG A 50 16.41 -17.02 -6.01
C ARG A 50 15.32 -18.01 -5.59
N GLY A 51 14.10 -17.75 -6.06
CA GLY A 51 12.98 -18.68 -5.95
C GLY A 51 13.04 -19.79 -7.01
N PHE A 52 12.67 -21.01 -6.62
CA PHE A 52 12.67 -22.17 -7.51
C PHE A 52 11.37 -22.96 -7.40
N GLY A 53 10.60 -22.96 -8.48
CA GLY A 53 9.32 -23.63 -8.57
C GLY A 53 9.45 -25.14 -8.34
N GLY A 54 8.67 -25.63 -7.39
CA GLY A 54 8.61 -27.04 -7.03
C GLY A 54 9.71 -27.53 -6.08
N TYR A 55 10.65 -26.68 -5.68
CA TYR A 55 11.76 -27.07 -4.80
C TYR A 55 11.33 -27.14 -3.34
N ASN A 56 11.92 -28.06 -2.60
CA ASN A 56 11.79 -28.20 -1.15
C ASN A 56 13.14 -27.95 -0.45
N THR A 57 13.19 -28.09 0.87
CA THR A 57 14.41 -27.85 1.65
C THR A 57 15.54 -28.83 1.36
N ASN A 58 15.27 -30.08 0.94
CA ASN A 58 16.33 -31.00 0.51
C ASN A 58 17.04 -30.45 -0.73
N ASN A 59 16.27 -29.95 -1.71
CA ASN A 59 16.87 -29.29 -2.88
C ASN A 59 17.63 -28.03 -2.46
N ALA A 60 17.06 -27.23 -1.55
CA ALA A 60 17.66 -25.99 -1.11
C ALA A 60 19.08 -26.19 -0.52
N VAL A 61 19.26 -27.22 0.32
CA VAL A 61 20.58 -27.57 0.88
C VAL A 61 21.57 -27.95 -0.22
N GLU A 62 21.13 -28.70 -1.23
CA GLU A 62 21.98 -29.11 -2.36
C GLU A 62 22.42 -27.92 -3.22
N ILE A 63 21.50 -27.00 -3.53
CA ILE A 63 21.77 -25.90 -4.47
C ILE A 63 22.37 -24.65 -3.81
N LEU A 64 22.36 -24.53 -2.48
CA LEU A 64 22.82 -23.33 -1.78
C LEU A 64 24.19 -22.82 -2.27
N PRO A 65 25.20 -23.68 -2.56
CA PRO A 65 26.48 -23.23 -3.12
C PRO A 65 26.42 -22.55 -4.48
N ALA A 66 25.39 -22.82 -5.29
CA ALA A 66 25.15 -22.13 -6.56
C ALA A 66 24.34 -20.83 -6.39
N ILE A 67 23.70 -20.66 -5.24
CA ILE A 67 22.82 -19.52 -4.94
C ILE A 67 23.56 -18.40 -4.22
N LEU A 68 24.37 -18.75 -3.21
CA LEU A 68 25.13 -17.77 -2.44
C LEU A 68 26.46 -17.47 -3.11
N PRO A 69 26.76 -16.19 -3.44
CA PRO A 69 28.08 -15.81 -3.92
C PRO A 69 29.12 -15.97 -2.82
N ALA A 70 30.36 -16.27 -3.22
CA ALA A 70 31.49 -16.13 -2.32
C ALA A 70 31.69 -14.64 -1.97
N PRO A 71 32.23 -14.30 -0.78
CA PRO A 71 32.49 -12.91 -0.38
C PRO A 71 33.38 -12.13 -1.37
N SER A 72 34.21 -12.83 -2.16
CA SER A 72 35.03 -12.23 -3.21
C SER A 72 34.24 -11.81 -4.47
N GLN A 73 33.01 -12.28 -4.63
CA GLN A 73 32.13 -11.97 -5.76
C GLN A 73 31.12 -10.87 -5.40
N ALA A 74 30.43 -11.03 -4.27
CA ALA A 74 29.49 -10.06 -3.72
C ALA A 74 29.30 -10.33 -2.23
N ARG A 75 29.09 -9.29 -1.42
CA ARG A 75 28.75 -9.47 0.00
C ARG A 75 27.25 -9.68 0.14
N VAL A 76 26.84 -10.67 0.93
CA VAL A 76 25.43 -10.89 1.27
C VAL A 76 25.14 -10.23 2.60
N ARG A 77 24.23 -9.26 2.61
CA ARG A 77 23.83 -8.53 3.82
C ARG A 77 22.59 -9.11 4.47
N PHE A 78 21.64 -9.56 3.66
CA PHE A 78 20.43 -10.23 4.10
C PHE A 78 20.22 -11.53 3.32
N LEU A 79 19.73 -12.55 4.01
CA LEU A 79 19.31 -13.82 3.43
C LEU A 79 17.92 -14.17 3.98
N ALA A 80 16.88 -14.03 3.16
CA ALA A 80 15.56 -14.56 3.48
C ALA A 80 15.48 -16.01 3.01
N ILE A 81 15.08 -16.92 3.89
CA ILE A 81 14.85 -18.34 3.60
C ILE A 81 13.35 -18.60 3.71
N PHE A 82 12.72 -18.96 2.59
CA PHE A 82 11.27 -19.10 2.48
C PHE A 82 10.89 -20.39 1.76
N PHE A 83 10.80 -21.46 2.53
CA PHE A 83 10.42 -22.81 2.08
C PHE A 83 9.35 -23.40 3.00
N GLY A 84 8.72 -24.48 2.57
CA GLY A 84 7.72 -25.22 3.33
C GLY A 84 6.44 -25.52 2.55
N ALA A 85 6.16 -24.80 1.47
CA ALA A 85 4.95 -25.01 0.67
C ALA A 85 4.97 -26.34 -0.10
N ASN A 86 6.17 -26.76 -0.53
CA ASN A 86 6.39 -28.06 -1.18
C ASN A 86 6.71 -29.15 -0.16
N ASP A 87 7.49 -28.84 0.87
CA ASP A 87 7.84 -29.77 1.95
C ASP A 87 6.59 -30.34 2.64
N SER A 88 5.53 -29.52 2.77
CA SER A 88 4.28 -29.87 3.46
C SER A 88 3.29 -30.77 2.71
N ASN A 89 3.64 -31.21 1.50
CA ASN A 89 2.83 -32.19 0.76
C ASN A 89 2.62 -33.48 1.57
N LEU A 90 1.56 -34.22 1.26
CA LEU A 90 1.37 -35.58 1.77
C LEU A 90 2.43 -36.49 1.14
N GLY A 91 3.26 -37.11 1.99
CA GLY A 91 4.35 -37.97 1.56
C GLY A 91 3.92 -39.26 0.83
N PRO A 92 4.87 -40.18 0.64
CA PRO A 92 4.62 -41.43 -0.10
C PRO A 92 3.41 -42.21 0.40
N PRO A 93 2.57 -42.77 -0.50
CA PRO A 93 2.77 -42.88 -1.95
C PRO A 93 2.20 -41.72 -2.78
N LEU A 94 1.65 -40.66 -2.16
CA LEU A 94 0.94 -39.58 -2.88
C LEU A 94 1.90 -38.57 -3.52
N MET A 95 2.97 -38.20 -2.81
CA MET A 95 3.99 -37.28 -3.33
C MET A 95 5.39 -37.68 -2.87
N ASP A 96 6.16 -38.28 -3.77
CA ASP A 96 7.52 -38.75 -3.48
C ASP A 96 8.60 -37.69 -3.76
N THR A 97 8.28 -36.64 -4.53
CA THR A 97 9.29 -35.69 -5.03
C THR A 97 9.38 -34.40 -4.23
N GLN A 98 8.29 -33.99 -3.57
CA GLN A 98 8.23 -32.69 -2.88
C GLN A 98 8.19 -32.81 -1.35
N TYR A 99 7.66 -33.91 -0.81
CA TYR A 99 7.55 -34.09 0.65
C TYR A 99 8.92 -34.17 1.33
N VAL A 100 9.02 -33.49 2.49
CA VAL A 100 10.16 -33.61 3.40
C VAL A 100 9.61 -33.81 4.82
N SER A 101 10.13 -34.79 5.56
CA SER A 101 9.65 -35.02 6.94
C SER A 101 9.93 -33.79 7.82
N ILE A 102 9.08 -33.49 8.82
CA ILE A 102 9.30 -32.33 9.71
C ILE A 102 10.70 -32.34 10.37
N PRO A 103 11.22 -33.50 10.87
CA PRO A 103 12.58 -33.57 11.38
C PRO A 103 13.64 -33.18 10.34
N ASP A 104 13.55 -33.69 9.12
CA ASP A 104 14.52 -33.40 8.05
C ASP A 104 14.39 -31.94 7.59
N PHE A 105 13.17 -31.43 7.46
CA PHE A 105 12.89 -30.03 7.14
C PHE A 105 13.52 -29.08 8.17
N ALA A 106 13.30 -29.35 9.46
CA ALA A 106 13.89 -28.56 10.53
C ALA A 106 15.43 -28.64 10.55
N GLN A 107 15.99 -29.82 10.24
CA GLN A 107 17.44 -29.98 10.12
C GLN A 107 17.99 -29.22 8.92
N ASN A 108 17.34 -29.31 7.76
CA ASN A 108 17.74 -28.58 6.55
C ASN A 108 17.77 -27.07 6.79
N LEU A 109 16.77 -26.52 7.49
CA LEU A 109 16.78 -25.09 7.83
C LEU A 109 17.98 -24.72 8.70
N ARG A 110 18.38 -25.56 9.67
CA ARG A 110 19.60 -25.33 10.46
C ARG A 110 20.85 -25.42 9.61
N ASP A 111 20.90 -26.38 8.68
CA ASP A 111 22.03 -26.56 7.78
C ASP A 111 22.19 -25.36 6.84
N LEU A 112 21.07 -24.81 6.33
CA LEU A 112 21.07 -23.57 5.55
C LEU A 112 21.55 -22.37 6.36
N ILE A 113 21.04 -22.19 7.59
CA ILE A 113 21.41 -21.09 8.50
C ILE A 113 22.91 -21.14 8.85
N SER A 114 23.41 -22.33 9.17
CA SER A 114 24.79 -22.55 9.63
C SER A 114 25.77 -22.88 8.50
N HIS A 115 25.33 -22.80 7.25
CA HIS A 115 26.12 -23.23 6.11
C HIS A 115 27.46 -22.46 6.03
N PRO A 116 28.60 -23.12 5.73
CA PRO A 116 29.90 -22.46 5.69
C PRO A 116 29.98 -21.25 4.76
N LEU A 117 29.24 -21.24 3.65
CA LEU A 117 29.18 -20.08 2.73
C LEU A 117 28.45 -18.88 3.33
N VAL A 118 27.47 -19.09 4.21
CA VAL A 118 26.82 -18.02 4.96
C VAL A 118 27.81 -17.44 5.96
N ALA A 119 28.47 -18.31 6.74
CA ALA A 119 29.49 -17.94 7.72
C ALA A 119 30.76 -17.30 7.11
N ALA A 120 30.99 -17.48 5.80
CA ALA A 120 32.14 -16.92 5.11
C ALA A 120 32.05 -15.40 4.89
N HIS A 121 30.85 -14.81 4.92
CA HIS A 121 30.69 -13.35 4.84
C HIS A 121 31.04 -12.69 6.17
N ASP A 122 31.68 -11.52 6.13
CA ASP A 122 32.05 -10.75 7.31
C ASP A 122 31.55 -9.30 7.22
N PRO A 123 30.65 -8.86 8.13
CA PRO A 123 29.89 -9.69 9.06
C PRO A 123 28.97 -10.69 8.34
N PRO A 124 28.57 -11.80 9.01
CA PRO A 124 27.63 -12.76 8.45
C PRO A 124 26.31 -12.11 8.01
N PRO A 125 25.58 -12.72 7.05
CA PRO A 125 24.30 -12.21 6.60
C PRO A 125 23.28 -12.21 7.74
N ARG A 126 22.39 -11.23 7.72
CA ARG A 126 21.21 -11.21 8.58
C ARG A 126 20.16 -12.14 7.99
N ILE A 127 19.93 -13.26 8.64
CA ILE A 127 19.03 -14.31 8.14
C ILE A 127 17.63 -14.05 8.67
N ILE A 128 16.64 -14.18 7.79
CA ILE A 128 15.21 -14.11 8.13
C ILE A 128 14.59 -15.42 7.67
N LEU A 129 13.93 -16.15 8.56
CA LEU A 129 13.08 -17.28 8.16
C LEU A 129 11.67 -16.79 7.89
N ILE A 130 11.02 -17.33 6.88
CA ILE A 130 9.62 -17.01 6.55
C ILE A 130 8.82 -18.31 6.56
N THR A 131 7.74 -18.36 7.33
CA THR A 131 6.87 -19.54 7.41
C THR A 131 6.04 -19.69 6.12
N PRO A 132 5.76 -20.91 5.64
CA PRO A 132 4.83 -21.09 4.51
C PRO A 132 3.45 -20.53 4.89
N PRO A 133 2.79 -19.75 4.01
CA PRO A 133 1.44 -19.22 4.27
C PRO A 133 0.42 -20.37 4.36
N PRO A 134 -0.79 -20.13 4.91
CA PRO A 134 -1.86 -21.12 4.83
C PRO A 134 -2.26 -21.37 3.37
N ILE A 135 -2.95 -22.48 3.15
CA ILE A 135 -3.50 -22.83 1.84
C ILE A 135 -5.03 -22.82 1.85
N GLU A 136 -5.64 -22.64 0.68
CA GLU A 136 -7.07 -22.82 0.47
C GLU A 136 -7.33 -24.18 -0.21
N GLU A 137 -7.61 -25.19 0.62
CA GLU A 137 -7.78 -26.58 0.21
C GLU A 137 -8.89 -26.76 -0.82
N THR A 138 -9.95 -25.95 -0.80
CA THR A 138 -11.04 -26.08 -1.78
C THR A 138 -10.62 -25.68 -3.19
N PHE A 139 -9.69 -24.72 -3.33
CA PHE A 139 -9.08 -24.38 -4.63
C PHE A 139 -8.13 -25.48 -5.09
N ILE A 140 -7.25 -25.94 -4.19
CA ILE A 140 -6.29 -26.98 -4.47
C ILE A 140 -7.00 -28.26 -4.90
N ALA A 141 -8.09 -28.66 -4.23
CA ALA A 141 -8.87 -29.84 -4.58
C ALA A 141 -9.46 -29.75 -6.01
N ARG A 142 -9.96 -28.56 -6.41
CA ARG A 142 -10.48 -28.33 -7.77
C ARG A 142 -9.38 -28.43 -8.82
N GLU A 143 -8.20 -27.87 -8.55
CA GLU A 143 -7.06 -27.95 -9.45
C GLU A 143 -6.46 -29.36 -9.50
N ASP A 144 -6.40 -30.07 -8.38
CA ASP A 144 -5.96 -31.46 -8.32
C ASP A 144 -6.90 -32.38 -9.14
N GLU A 145 -8.22 -32.19 -9.05
CA GLU A 145 -9.20 -32.93 -9.86
C GLU A 145 -9.01 -32.66 -11.37
N LYS A 146 -8.85 -31.39 -11.78
CA LYS A 146 -8.57 -31.03 -13.18
C LYS A 146 -7.29 -31.69 -13.71
N ASN A 147 -6.29 -31.88 -12.84
CA ASN A 147 -5.01 -32.51 -13.16
C ASN A 147 -5.03 -34.05 -12.99
N GLY A 148 -6.20 -34.65 -12.75
CA GLY A 148 -6.38 -36.11 -12.72
C GLY A 148 -6.02 -36.77 -11.39
N TYR A 149 -5.82 -36.00 -10.32
CA TYR A 149 -5.61 -36.54 -8.98
C TYR A 149 -6.95 -36.88 -8.31
N THR A 150 -7.01 -38.02 -7.63
CA THR A 150 -8.21 -38.48 -6.91
C THR A 150 -8.20 -38.14 -5.43
N GLU A 151 -7.09 -37.60 -4.92
CA GLU A 151 -6.89 -37.23 -3.52
C GLU A 151 -6.18 -35.86 -3.45
N VAL A 152 -6.54 -35.03 -2.48
CA VAL A 152 -5.89 -33.73 -2.24
C VAL A 152 -4.49 -33.97 -1.68
N LYS A 153 -3.48 -33.33 -2.27
CA LYS A 153 -2.06 -33.60 -1.92
C LYS A 153 -1.54 -32.72 -0.78
N ARG A 154 -2.28 -31.69 -0.38
CA ARG A 154 -1.89 -30.72 0.66
C ARG A 154 -3.08 -30.42 1.57
N TYR A 155 -2.81 -30.25 2.86
CA TYR A 155 -3.79 -29.77 3.83
C TYR A 155 -3.23 -28.58 4.59
N ASN A 156 -4.09 -27.61 4.92
CA ASN A 156 -3.69 -26.41 5.66
C ASN A 156 -3.17 -26.78 7.05
N ARG A 157 -3.77 -27.80 7.69
CA ARG A 157 -3.26 -28.36 8.95
C ARG A 157 -1.82 -28.89 8.83
N ASN A 158 -1.45 -29.45 7.68
CA ASN A 158 -0.09 -29.93 7.47
C ASN A 158 0.84 -28.74 7.32
N THR A 159 0.50 -27.75 6.50
CA THR A 159 1.29 -26.51 6.35
C THR A 159 1.50 -25.78 7.70
N ALA A 160 0.49 -25.79 8.57
CA ALA A 160 0.60 -25.25 9.94
C ALA A 160 1.72 -25.91 10.75
N LEU A 161 1.92 -27.23 10.63
CA LEU A 161 3.01 -27.95 11.31
C LEU A 161 4.40 -27.53 10.78
N TYR A 162 4.53 -27.22 9.49
CA TYR A 162 5.79 -26.72 8.92
C TYR A 162 6.03 -25.26 9.32
N ALA A 163 4.98 -24.43 9.38
CA ALA A 163 5.07 -23.09 9.94
C ALA A 163 5.54 -23.12 11.40
N GLU A 164 4.99 -24.02 12.22
CA GLU A 164 5.45 -24.26 13.59
C GLU A 164 6.92 -24.73 13.64
N ALA A 165 7.33 -25.61 12.72
CA ALA A 165 8.72 -26.07 12.64
C ALA A 165 9.68 -24.92 12.32
N VAL A 166 9.31 -24.02 11.40
CA VAL A 166 10.10 -22.81 11.10
C VAL A 166 10.20 -21.91 12.34
N THR A 167 9.11 -21.66 13.06
CA THR A 167 9.17 -20.81 14.27
C THR A 167 10.01 -21.43 15.38
N LYS A 168 9.94 -22.76 15.56
CA LYS A 168 10.81 -23.50 16.49
C LYS A 168 12.29 -23.38 16.11
N VAL A 169 12.63 -23.61 14.84
CA VAL A 169 14.02 -23.45 14.36
C VAL A 169 14.51 -22.02 14.55
N GLY A 170 13.69 -21.02 14.23
CA GLY A 170 14.03 -19.61 14.45
C GLY A 170 14.34 -19.31 15.91
N LYS A 171 13.49 -19.76 16.83
CA LYS A 171 13.70 -19.62 18.27
C LYS A 171 14.98 -20.30 18.75
N GLU A 172 15.24 -21.53 18.29
CA GLU A 172 16.40 -22.32 18.71
C GLU A 172 17.73 -21.78 18.17
N THR A 173 17.72 -21.19 16.99
CA THR A 173 18.92 -20.61 16.35
C THR A 173 19.11 -19.13 16.66
N GLY A 174 18.12 -18.48 17.28
CA GLY A 174 18.09 -17.03 17.45
C GLY A 174 17.86 -16.27 16.14
N THR A 175 17.33 -16.94 15.11
CA THR A 175 17.05 -16.35 13.80
C THR A 175 15.65 -15.73 13.80
N PRO A 176 15.50 -14.45 13.46
CA PRO A 176 14.18 -13.81 13.34
C PRO A 176 13.27 -14.51 12.33
N VAL A 177 11.96 -14.55 12.65
CA VAL A 177 10.96 -15.26 11.84
C VAL A 177 9.83 -14.31 11.45
N VAL A 178 9.47 -14.31 10.16
CA VAL A 178 8.21 -13.78 9.65
C VAL A 178 7.19 -14.91 9.65
N ASP A 179 6.27 -14.88 10.59
CA ASP A 179 5.25 -15.92 10.75
C ASP A 179 4.01 -15.64 9.87
N LEU A 180 4.21 -15.75 8.56
CA LEU A 180 3.21 -15.47 7.55
C LEU A 180 1.96 -16.34 7.70
N TRP A 181 2.14 -17.60 8.14
CA TRP A 181 1.01 -18.49 8.44
C TRP A 181 0.05 -17.87 9.44
N SER A 182 0.54 -17.51 10.64
CA SER A 182 -0.31 -16.96 11.70
C SER A 182 -0.89 -15.60 11.32
N VAL A 183 -0.15 -14.77 10.59
CA VAL A 183 -0.62 -13.46 10.10
C VAL A 183 -1.84 -13.64 9.20
N PHE A 184 -1.78 -14.55 8.23
CA PHE A 184 -2.88 -14.78 7.29
C PHE A 184 -4.07 -15.45 7.98
N MET A 185 -3.80 -16.43 8.84
CA MET A 185 -4.84 -17.14 9.59
C MET A 185 -5.59 -16.19 10.52
N THR A 186 -4.87 -15.30 11.23
CA THR A 186 -5.48 -14.26 12.07
C THR A 186 -6.38 -13.33 11.26
N LYS A 187 -5.93 -12.90 10.07
CA LYS A 187 -6.76 -12.09 9.16
C LYS A 187 -8.00 -12.85 8.69
N ALA A 188 -7.91 -14.16 8.51
CA ALA A 188 -9.03 -15.05 8.20
C ALA A 188 -9.94 -15.39 9.41
N GLY A 189 -9.74 -14.73 10.56
CA GLY A 189 -10.56 -14.92 11.76
C GLY A 189 -10.18 -16.14 12.59
N TRP A 190 -9.05 -16.80 12.31
CA TRP A 190 -8.55 -17.90 13.11
C TRP A 190 -7.98 -17.38 14.43
N VAL A 191 -8.48 -17.91 15.53
CA VAL A 191 -8.00 -17.62 16.90
C VAL A 191 -7.14 -18.74 17.48
N GLY A 192 -6.90 -19.78 16.68
CA GLY A 192 -6.24 -21.00 17.10
C GLY A 192 -4.73 -21.05 16.90
N GLY A 193 -4.09 -22.03 17.52
CA GLY A 193 -2.67 -22.33 17.31
C GLY A 193 -2.42 -23.20 16.08
N TYR A 194 -1.14 -23.55 15.85
CA TYR A 194 -0.75 -24.45 14.76
C TYR A 194 -1.28 -25.88 14.88
N CYS A 195 -1.57 -26.31 16.11
CA CYS A 195 -1.85 -27.71 16.47
C CYS A 195 -3.24 -27.87 17.10
N GLU A 196 -4.19 -27.00 16.79
CA GLU A 196 -5.52 -27.06 17.39
C GLU A 196 -6.41 -28.08 16.66
N ASP A 197 -6.83 -29.12 17.39
CA ASP A 197 -7.64 -30.22 16.86
C ASP A 197 -9.15 -29.95 17.03
N GLY A 198 -9.93 -30.26 16.00
CA GLY A 198 -11.40 -30.34 16.08
C GLY A 198 -12.18 -29.07 15.73
N LEU A 199 -11.52 -27.95 15.45
CA LEU A 199 -12.16 -26.76 14.87
C LEU A 199 -11.93 -26.71 13.35
N PRO A 200 -12.96 -26.35 12.56
CA PRO A 200 -12.79 -26.15 11.12
C PRO A 200 -11.91 -24.91 10.88
N MET A 201 -10.65 -25.16 10.53
CA MET A 201 -9.65 -24.13 10.24
C MET A 201 -9.96 -23.41 8.92
N PRO A 202 -9.92 -22.06 8.85
CA PRO A 202 -10.02 -21.34 7.57
C PRO A 202 -9.08 -21.93 6.52
N GLY A 203 -9.57 -22.10 5.30
CA GLY A 203 -8.81 -22.75 4.23
C GLY A 203 -8.90 -24.27 4.23
N SER A 204 -9.51 -24.90 5.23
CA SER A 204 -9.80 -26.33 5.19
C SER A 204 -11.12 -26.64 4.50
N ILE A 205 -11.20 -27.79 3.81
CA ILE A 205 -12.46 -28.25 3.20
C ILE A 205 -13.59 -28.31 4.24
N ALA A 206 -13.28 -28.69 5.47
CA ALA A 206 -14.25 -28.78 6.57
C ALA A 206 -14.81 -27.41 7.01
N ALA A 207 -14.05 -26.33 6.84
CA ALA A 207 -14.49 -24.97 7.12
C ALA A 207 -15.28 -24.33 5.98
N GLY A 208 -15.25 -24.96 4.80
CA GLY A 208 -15.74 -24.34 3.57
C GLY A 208 -14.76 -23.29 3.04
N PHE A 209 -15.20 -22.64 1.97
CA PHE A 209 -14.39 -21.67 1.23
C PHE A 209 -14.12 -20.40 2.04
N SER A 210 -12.87 -19.95 2.11
CA SER A 210 -12.51 -18.69 2.77
C SER A 210 -12.29 -17.56 1.75
N ASP A 211 -13.21 -16.60 1.69
CA ASP A 211 -13.04 -15.38 0.87
C ASP A 211 -11.79 -14.58 1.28
N VAL A 212 -11.49 -14.57 2.58
CA VAL A 212 -10.31 -13.87 3.11
C VAL A 212 -9.02 -14.52 2.62
N LEU A 213 -8.86 -15.84 2.77
CA LEU A 213 -7.67 -16.51 2.25
C LEU A 213 -7.61 -16.43 0.73
N LYS A 214 -8.74 -16.48 0.02
CA LYS A 214 -8.77 -16.27 -1.42
C LYS A 214 -8.28 -14.87 -1.82
N SER A 215 -8.53 -13.85 -1.01
CA SER A 215 -8.00 -12.51 -1.30
C SER A 215 -6.48 -12.44 -1.22
N PHE A 216 -5.84 -13.36 -0.48
CA PHE A 216 -4.38 -13.44 -0.32
C PHE A 216 -3.72 -14.52 -1.18
N LEU A 217 -4.47 -15.51 -1.66
CA LEU A 217 -4.00 -16.67 -2.39
C LEU A 217 -4.65 -16.77 -3.77
N ASP A 218 -3.85 -16.77 -4.83
CA ASP A 218 -4.35 -16.74 -6.20
C ASP A 218 -4.98 -18.07 -6.60
N ASP A 219 -4.19 -19.15 -6.52
CA ASP A 219 -4.57 -20.53 -6.83
C ASP A 219 -4.75 -21.39 -5.57
N GLY A 220 -4.92 -20.75 -4.41
CA GLY A 220 -4.98 -21.40 -3.11
C GLY A 220 -3.62 -21.77 -2.52
N LEU A 221 -2.50 -21.47 -3.21
CA LEU A 221 -1.13 -21.68 -2.73
C LEU A 221 -0.24 -20.44 -2.90
N HIS A 222 -0.22 -19.84 -4.08
CA HIS A 222 0.62 -18.69 -4.40
C HIS A 222 -0.03 -17.39 -3.97
N LEU A 223 0.78 -16.40 -3.59
CA LEU A 223 0.27 -15.13 -3.09
C LEU A 223 -0.30 -14.25 -4.22
N THR A 224 -1.42 -13.60 -3.94
CA THR A 224 -1.93 -12.46 -4.71
C THR A 224 -1.10 -11.19 -4.41
N PRO A 225 -1.32 -10.07 -5.13
CA PRO A 225 -0.76 -8.78 -4.74
C PRO A 225 -0.99 -8.40 -3.27
N ALA A 226 -2.18 -8.66 -2.74
CA ALA A 226 -2.51 -8.39 -1.35
C ALA A 226 -1.70 -9.29 -0.40
N GLY A 227 -1.54 -10.57 -0.73
CA GLY A 227 -0.70 -11.50 0.01
C GLY A 227 0.78 -11.07 0.03
N TYR A 228 1.33 -10.68 -1.12
CA TYR A 228 2.70 -10.18 -1.21
C TYR A 228 2.91 -8.85 -0.48
N LYS A 229 1.90 -7.98 -0.44
CA LYS A 229 1.96 -6.73 0.33
C LYS A 229 2.08 -7.01 1.83
N ILE A 230 1.28 -7.94 2.37
CA ILE A 230 1.40 -8.37 3.77
C ILE A 230 2.79 -8.94 4.06
N MET A 231 3.29 -9.82 3.17
CA MET A 231 4.64 -10.38 3.31
C MET A 231 5.72 -9.29 3.33
N PHE A 232 5.62 -8.29 2.46
CA PHE A 232 6.53 -7.14 2.42
C PHE A 232 6.55 -6.36 3.74
N GLU A 233 5.37 -6.04 4.26
CA GLU A 233 5.20 -5.30 5.52
C GLU A 233 5.79 -6.07 6.71
N GLU A 234 5.49 -7.37 6.83
CA GLU A 234 6.01 -8.19 7.93
C GLU A 234 7.53 -8.43 7.83
N VAL A 235 8.09 -8.56 6.63
CA VAL A 235 9.55 -8.63 6.44
C VAL A 235 10.23 -7.32 6.88
N LEU A 236 9.71 -6.17 6.46
CA LEU A 236 10.27 -4.88 6.88
C LEU A 236 10.12 -4.64 8.38
N LYS A 237 9.00 -5.06 8.97
CA LYS A 237 8.79 -5.02 10.42
C LYS A 237 9.82 -5.87 11.17
N VAL A 238 10.05 -7.12 10.76
CA VAL A 238 11.09 -7.97 11.36
C VAL A 238 12.48 -7.34 11.23
N ILE A 239 12.78 -6.71 10.08
CA ILE A 239 14.04 -5.97 9.92
C ILE A 239 14.12 -4.79 10.89
N GLY A 240 13.07 -3.98 11.01
CA GLY A 240 13.04 -2.83 11.92
C GLY A 240 13.16 -3.22 13.40
N GLU A 241 12.53 -4.32 13.80
CA GLU A 241 12.57 -4.81 15.19
C GLU A 241 13.93 -5.38 15.58
N ASN A 242 14.62 -6.06 14.66
CA ASN A 242 15.88 -6.76 14.95
C ASN A 242 17.12 -5.94 14.57
N TRP A 243 17.01 -5.12 13.51
CA TRP A 243 18.10 -4.35 12.92
C TRP A 243 17.61 -2.97 12.46
N PRO A 244 17.22 -2.08 13.39
CA PRO A 244 16.66 -0.77 13.08
C PRO A 244 17.61 0.13 12.27
N ASP A 245 18.92 -0.11 12.34
CA ASP A 245 19.94 0.58 11.54
C ASP A 245 20.05 0.07 10.10
N GLN A 246 19.27 -0.95 9.76
CA GLN A 246 19.27 -1.60 8.45
C GLN A 246 17.94 -1.49 7.71
N THR A 247 16.95 -0.76 8.24
CA THR A 247 15.72 -0.48 7.49
C THR A 247 16.03 0.30 6.21
N PRO A 248 15.13 0.29 5.21
CA PRO A 248 15.31 1.09 4.01
C PRO A 248 15.64 2.56 4.32
N GLU A 249 15.02 3.16 5.32
CA GLU A 249 15.19 4.56 5.70
C GLU A 249 16.53 4.82 6.41
N ALA A 250 16.99 3.86 7.22
CA ALA A 250 18.23 3.98 7.99
C ALA A 250 19.49 3.69 7.16
N LEU A 251 19.38 2.85 6.12
CA LEU A 251 20.53 2.47 5.32
C LEU A 251 20.97 3.59 4.36
N LYS A 252 22.25 3.96 4.44
CA LYS A 252 22.86 4.93 3.52
C LYS A 252 22.89 4.39 2.11
N SER A 253 22.41 5.18 1.16
CA SER A 253 22.52 4.90 -0.27
C SER A 253 23.91 5.25 -0.80
N LEU A 254 24.24 4.77 -2.00
CA LEU A 254 25.43 5.23 -2.74
C LEU A 254 25.48 6.76 -2.88
N ARG A 255 24.34 7.45 -2.93
CA ARG A 255 24.31 8.92 -3.00
C ARG A 255 24.90 9.55 -1.74
N ASP A 256 24.67 8.93 -0.58
CA ASP A 256 25.12 9.43 0.72
C ASP A 256 26.63 9.21 0.95
N LEU A 257 27.21 8.18 0.34
CA LEU A 257 28.63 7.84 0.47
C LEU A 257 29.54 8.78 -0.34
N HIS A 258 29.01 9.44 -1.38
CA HIS A 258 29.81 10.20 -2.35
C HIS A 258 29.99 11.69 -2.04
N GLY A 259 29.48 12.19 -0.91
CA GLY A 259 29.70 13.58 -0.51
C GLY A 259 29.19 14.60 -1.56
N LEU A 260 28.22 14.21 -2.39
CA LEU A 260 27.32 15.15 -3.05
C LEU A 260 26.62 15.89 -1.91
N LYS A 261 27.17 17.06 -1.56
CA LYS A 261 26.63 17.95 -0.53
C LYS A 261 25.27 18.46 -0.99
N PHE A 262 24.23 17.68 -0.74
CA PHE A 262 22.97 18.24 -0.27
C PHE A 262 23.01 18.27 1.26
N CYS A 263 22.51 19.36 1.81
CA CYS A 263 22.81 19.86 3.14
C CYS A 263 22.49 18.84 4.26
N LYS A 264 23.48 18.53 5.09
CA LYS A 264 23.35 17.70 6.30
C LYS A 264 22.80 18.53 7.46
N THR A 265 21.55 18.29 7.91
CA THR A 265 21.04 18.44 9.30
C THR A 265 19.57 17.93 9.30
N ILE A 266 18.99 17.12 10.19
CA ILE A 266 19.12 16.82 11.62
C ILE A 266 18.64 15.37 11.86
N ILE A 267 19.30 14.63 12.76
CA ILE A 267 18.89 13.30 13.26
C ILE A 267 17.84 13.52 14.36
N MET A 268 16.62 13.01 14.21
CA MET A 268 15.56 13.05 15.24
C MET A 268 15.29 11.65 15.78
N LYS A 269 15.29 11.51 17.12
CA LYS A 269 15.00 10.28 17.86
C LYS A 269 13.48 10.10 17.92
N PHE A 270 12.93 8.99 17.44
CA PHE A 270 11.54 8.62 17.68
C PHE A 270 11.44 7.64 18.84
N ALA A 271 10.57 7.97 19.80
CA ALA A 271 10.14 7.09 20.86
C ALA A 271 9.04 6.16 20.33
N THR A 272 9.22 4.86 20.57
CA THR A 272 8.30 3.79 20.21
C THR A 272 7.03 3.87 21.05
N ILE A 273 5.86 3.96 20.42
CA ILE A 273 4.57 3.63 21.05
C ILE A 273 3.98 2.44 20.28
N LEU A 274 3.84 1.33 21.00
CA LEU A 274 3.16 0.11 20.57
C LEU A 274 1.64 0.27 20.78
N GLY A 275 0.84 -0.16 19.80
CA GLY A 275 -0.47 -0.77 20.04
C GLY A 275 -1.71 0.02 19.59
N LEU A 276 -2.27 -0.36 18.45
CA LEU A 276 -3.68 -0.75 18.22
C LEU A 276 -3.84 -1.07 16.72
N ALA A 277 -4.38 -2.25 16.39
CA ALA A 277 -4.65 -2.68 15.03
C ALA A 277 -5.82 -1.86 14.46
N GLY A 278 -5.52 -0.70 13.88
CA GLY A 278 -6.39 -0.03 12.91
C GLY A 278 -6.14 -0.62 11.52
N THR A 279 -7.18 -0.71 10.71
CA THR A 279 -7.10 -1.00 9.29
C THR A 279 -6.34 0.12 8.60
N VAL A 280 -5.01 0.15 8.61
CA VAL A 280 -4.28 1.24 7.94
C VAL A 280 -4.54 1.16 6.44
N ALA A 281 -5.57 1.88 5.98
CA ALA A 281 -5.78 2.19 4.58
C ALA A 281 -4.50 2.87 4.10
N ALA A 282 -3.99 2.52 2.92
CA ALA A 282 -2.78 3.18 2.43
C ALA A 282 -3.11 4.57 1.87
N HIS A 283 -4.33 4.76 1.36
CA HIS A 283 -4.88 5.97 0.74
C HIS A 283 -6.40 6.00 0.98
N GLY A 284 -7.12 7.04 0.53
CA GLY A 284 -8.57 7.12 0.67
C GLY A 284 -9.25 7.89 -0.46
N PHE A 285 -10.58 7.82 -0.51
CA PHE A 285 -11.43 8.57 -1.44
C PHE A 285 -12.70 9.05 -0.74
N VAL A 286 -13.43 10.00 -1.33
CA VAL A 286 -14.72 10.46 -0.79
C VAL A 286 -15.81 9.43 -1.10
N SER A 287 -16.22 8.69 -0.07
CA SER A 287 -17.28 7.67 -0.16
C SER A 287 -18.68 8.26 -0.21
N GLY A 288 -18.88 9.50 0.23
CA GLY A 288 -20.19 10.11 0.29
C GLY A 288 -20.15 11.58 0.65
N ILE A 289 -21.29 12.25 0.44
CA ILE A 289 -21.49 13.61 0.91
C ILE A 289 -22.79 13.74 1.69
N VAL A 290 -22.84 14.74 2.58
CA VAL A 290 -24.08 15.21 3.22
C VAL A 290 -24.27 16.68 2.90
N ALA A 291 -25.19 16.99 1.98
CA ALA A 291 -25.53 18.36 1.59
C ALA A 291 -26.82 18.79 2.30
N ASP A 292 -26.75 19.82 3.15
CA ASP A 292 -27.86 20.29 4.00
C ASP A 292 -28.64 19.17 4.72
N GLY A 293 -27.89 18.20 5.23
CA GLY A 293 -28.44 17.05 5.98
C GLY A 293 -28.93 15.89 5.12
N VAL A 294 -28.90 16.01 3.79
CA VAL A 294 -29.25 14.92 2.86
C VAL A 294 -27.99 14.16 2.48
N ALA A 295 -27.92 12.89 2.90
CA ALA A 295 -26.82 12.00 2.58
C ALA A 295 -27.00 11.40 1.18
N THR A 296 -25.93 11.43 0.39
CA THR A 296 -25.84 10.79 -0.93
C THR A 296 -24.50 10.09 -1.07
N GLU A 297 -24.53 8.89 -1.64
CA GLU A 297 -23.31 8.13 -1.93
C GLU A 297 -22.50 8.82 -3.03
N GLY A 298 -21.18 8.88 -2.85
CA GLY A 298 -20.25 9.38 -3.86
C GLY A 298 -19.98 8.33 -4.93
N TRP A 299 -19.03 8.63 -5.82
CA TRP A 299 -18.49 7.62 -6.72
C TRP A 299 -17.75 6.55 -5.90
N GLN A 300 -18.19 5.30 -6.00
CA GLN A 300 -17.47 4.16 -5.42
C GLN A 300 -16.57 3.52 -6.46
N ILE A 301 -15.39 3.10 -6.04
CA ILE A 301 -14.44 2.39 -6.92
C ILE A 301 -15.04 1.09 -7.48
N SER A 302 -15.90 0.42 -6.70
CA SER A 302 -16.63 -0.77 -7.16
C SER A 302 -17.47 -0.50 -8.41
N TYR A 303 -17.97 0.73 -8.59
CA TYR A 303 -18.80 1.10 -9.73
C TYR A 303 -18.06 1.02 -11.06
N TYR A 304 -16.74 1.24 -11.07
CA TYR A 304 -15.92 0.98 -12.27
C TYR A 304 -16.05 -0.49 -12.71
N TYR A 305 -15.91 -1.42 -11.76
CA TYR A 305 -16.01 -2.86 -12.04
C TYR A 305 -17.43 -3.25 -12.44
N ASP A 306 -18.45 -2.61 -11.85
CA ASP A 306 -19.84 -2.82 -12.25
C ASP A 306 -20.06 -2.42 -13.73
N ILE A 307 -19.59 -1.24 -14.14
CA ILE A 307 -19.65 -0.80 -15.56
C ILE A 307 -18.95 -1.79 -16.49
N VAL A 308 -17.73 -2.20 -16.15
CA VAL A 308 -16.96 -3.18 -16.95
C VAL A 308 -17.70 -4.51 -17.09
N ASN A 309 -18.42 -4.92 -16.05
CA ASN A 309 -19.21 -6.16 -16.03
C ASN A 309 -20.64 -6.00 -16.57
N GLY A 310 -21.02 -4.82 -17.08
CA GLY A 310 -22.36 -4.54 -17.58
C GLY A 310 -23.44 -4.48 -16.50
N VAL A 311 -23.04 -4.27 -15.25
CA VAL A 311 -23.92 -4.05 -14.10
C VAL A 311 -24.28 -2.55 -14.03
N PRO A 312 -25.57 -2.19 -13.97
CA PRO A 312 -25.97 -0.79 -13.81
C PRO A 312 -25.46 -0.21 -12.49
N VAL A 313 -24.89 0.98 -12.54
CA VAL A 313 -24.46 1.73 -11.35
C VAL A 313 -25.56 2.67 -10.87
N PRO A 314 -25.68 2.93 -9.55
CA PRO A 314 -26.62 3.92 -9.02
C PRO A 314 -26.35 5.33 -9.54
N ASP A 315 -27.38 6.17 -9.54
CA ASP A 315 -27.20 7.61 -9.72
C ASP A 315 -26.42 8.18 -8.54
N THR A 316 -25.34 8.91 -8.82
CA THR A 316 -24.51 9.58 -7.82
C THR A 316 -24.18 11.00 -8.28
N PRO A 317 -24.08 11.98 -7.36
CA PRO A 317 -23.52 13.29 -7.67
C PRO A 317 -22.00 13.27 -7.79
N GLY A 318 -21.32 12.19 -7.41
CA GLY A 318 -19.88 12.01 -7.54
C GLY A 318 -19.45 11.72 -8.97
N TRP A 319 -18.39 12.36 -9.41
CA TRP A 319 -17.82 12.14 -10.74
C TRP A 319 -17.18 10.76 -10.81
N TYR A 320 -17.40 10.07 -11.94
CA TYR A 320 -16.65 8.88 -12.30
C TYR A 320 -15.16 9.19 -12.29
N GLU A 321 -14.32 8.26 -11.84
CA GLU A 321 -12.87 8.31 -11.95
C GLU A 321 -12.25 6.91 -12.03
N GLU A 322 -11.05 6.84 -12.63
CA GLU A 322 -10.25 5.62 -12.74
C GLU A 322 -9.07 5.61 -11.77
N ALA A 323 -9.27 6.16 -10.57
CA ALA A 323 -8.36 6.08 -9.44
C ALA A 323 -8.42 4.69 -8.76
N LEU A 324 -8.29 3.61 -9.54
CA LEU A 324 -8.55 2.24 -9.05
C LEU A 324 -7.58 1.79 -7.97
N ASP A 325 -6.43 2.47 -7.88
CA ASP A 325 -5.41 2.30 -6.86
C ASP A 325 -5.65 3.15 -5.60
N ILE A 326 -6.80 3.86 -5.50
CA ILE A 326 -7.06 4.94 -4.54
C ILE A 326 -5.93 5.97 -4.50
N GLY A 327 -5.21 6.13 -5.61
CA GLY A 327 -4.01 6.93 -5.69
C GLY A 327 -4.29 8.42 -5.82
N PHE A 328 -3.28 9.15 -6.28
CA PHE A 328 -3.26 10.60 -6.35
C PHE A 328 -2.87 11.10 -7.74
N ILE A 329 -2.98 12.43 -7.93
CA ILE A 329 -2.37 13.18 -9.03
C ILE A 329 -1.05 13.79 -8.53
N PRO A 330 0.12 13.43 -9.11
CA PRO A 330 1.41 14.02 -8.73
C PRO A 330 1.62 15.41 -9.34
N PRO A 331 2.57 16.22 -8.81
CA PRO A 331 2.94 17.51 -9.40
C PRO A 331 3.41 17.48 -10.86
N THR A 332 3.84 16.31 -11.35
CA THR A 332 4.15 16.13 -12.78
C THR A 332 2.93 16.19 -13.69
N GLU A 333 1.73 16.09 -13.13
CA GLU A 333 0.44 16.08 -13.85
C GLU A 333 -0.42 17.31 -13.52
N TYR A 334 0.13 18.35 -12.88
CA TYR A 334 -0.63 19.57 -12.56
C TYR A 334 -1.11 20.37 -13.77
N GLN A 335 -0.51 20.18 -14.93
CA GLN A 335 -0.97 20.77 -16.18
C GLN A 335 -1.79 19.79 -17.04
N ASP A 336 -2.03 18.57 -16.55
CA ASP A 336 -2.88 17.58 -17.18
C ASP A 336 -4.36 17.76 -16.77
N PRO A 337 -5.34 17.52 -17.66
CA PRO A 337 -6.77 17.56 -17.32
C PRO A 337 -7.20 16.73 -16.11
N ASN A 338 -6.45 15.69 -15.74
CA ASN A 338 -6.74 14.86 -14.57
C ASN A 338 -6.68 15.64 -13.26
N ILE A 339 -5.96 16.76 -13.16
CA ILE A 339 -5.93 17.57 -11.92
C ILE A 339 -7.29 18.21 -11.60
N ALA A 340 -8.19 18.31 -12.58
CA ALA A 340 -9.51 18.90 -12.39
C ALA A 340 -10.39 18.08 -11.44
N CYS A 341 -10.59 16.80 -11.77
CA CYS A 341 -11.54 15.92 -11.08
C CYS A 341 -11.01 14.49 -10.92
N HIS A 342 -9.69 14.31 -10.96
CA HIS A 342 -8.97 13.04 -10.96
C HIS A 342 -8.88 12.30 -12.31
N LYS A 343 -8.14 11.18 -12.29
CA LYS A 343 -7.78 10.31 -13.43
C LYS A 343 -9.00 9.91 -14.25
N ASN A 344 -9.00 10.29 -15.53
CA ASN A 344 -10.03 9.95 -16.53
C ASN A 344 -11.45 10.32 -16.10
N ALA A 345 -11.59 11.33 -15.24
CA ALA A 345 -12.87 11.61 -14.64
C ALA A 345 -13.94 12.06 -15.64
N VAL A 346 -15.17 11.61 -15.43
CA VAL A 346 -16.36 11.89 -16.25
C VAL A 346 -17.47 12.45 -15.35
N ASN A 347 -18.24 13.38 -15.90
CA ASN A 347 -19.30 14.10 -15.23
C ASN A 347 -20.31 13.17 -14.55
N ALA A 348 -20.77 13.57 -13.37
CA ALA A 348 -21.83 12.85 -12.66
C ALA A 348 -23.20 13.00 -13.32
N ASN A 349 -24.08 12.01 -13.10
CA ASN A 349 -25.39 11.93 -13.78
C ASN A 349 -26.52 12.68 -13.06
N VAL A 350 -26.33 13.00 -11.78
CA VAL A 350 -27.29 13.77 -10.95
C VAL A 350 -26.57 14.85 -10.15
N SER A 351 -27.31 15.79 -9.56
CA SER A 351 -26.79 16.80 -8.64
C SER A 351 -27.32 16.58 -7.23
N ALA A 352 -26.51 16.86 -6.21
CA ALA A 352 -27.01 17.16 -4.87
C ALA A 352 -27.55 18.60 -4.82
N THR A 353 -28.21 18.99 -3.73
CA THR A 353 -28.73 20.36 -3.55
C THR A 353 -28.28 20.93 -2.22
N VAL A 354 -27.86 22.19 -2.23
CA VAL A 354 -27.47 22.94 -1.02
C VAL A 354 -27.93 24.39 -1.15
N ALA A 355 -28.31 25.04 -0.05
CA ALA A 355 -28.50 26.49 -0.06
C ALA A 355 -27.15 27.21 0.04
N ALA A 356 -27.04 28.42 -0.53
CA ALA A 356 -26.02 29.37 -0.12
C ALA A 356 -26.14 29.63 1.39
N GLY A 357 -25.02 29.58 2.12
CA GLY A 357 -24.97 29.53 3.59
C GLY A 357 -25.18 28.13 4.19
N GLY A 358 -25.57 27.15 3.38
CA GLY A 358 -25.68 25.74 3.75
C GLY A 358 -24.32 25.04 3.85
N THR A 359 -24.34 23.75 4.15
CA THR A 359 -23.12 22.96 4.36
C THR A 359 -23.07 21.71 3.50
N VAL A 360 -21.86 21.38 3.04
CA VAL A 360 -21.53 20.12 2.39
C VAL A 360 -20.47 19.42 3.24
N LYS A 361 -20.80 18.23 3.73
CA LYS A 361 -19.85 17.35 4.42
C LYS A 361 -19.31 16.32 3.44
N PHE A 362 -18.00 16.25 3.27
CA PHE A 362 -17.31 15.24 2.48
C PHE A 362 -16.85 14.13 3.41
N GLN A 363 -17.29 12.90 3.14
CA GLN A 363 -16.99 11.71 3.96
C GLN A 363 -15.93 10.88 3.25
N TRP A 364 -14.70 10.92 3.75
CA TRP A 364 -13.62 10.09 3.26
C TRP A 364 -13.75 8.67 3.84
N THR A 365 -13.22 7.69 3.12
CA THR A 365 -12.78 6.44 3.77
C THR A 365 -11.64 6.73 4.74
N GLU A 366 -11.30 5.78 5.63
CA GLU A 366 -10.21 5.93 6.61
C GLU A 366 -8.97 6.60 6.00
N TRP A 367 -8.65 7.82 6.46
CA TRP A 367 -7.59 8.63 5.86
C TRP A 367 -6.25 8.38 6.57
N PRO A 368 -5.16 8.07 5.85
CA PRO A 368 -3.92 7.63 6.50
C PRO A 368 -2.81 8.68 6.57
N HIS A 369 -3.05 9.89 6.06
CA HIS A 369 -2.02 10.91 5.92
C HIS A 369 -2.37 12.19 6.68
N GLY A 370 -1.96 12.27 7.95
CA GLY A 370 -2.23 13.42 8.81
C GLY A 370 -1.41 14.69 8.52
N ILE A 371 -0.70 14.77 7.39
CA ILE A 371 0.12 15.93 6.98
C ILE A 371 -0.41 16.42 5.63
N GLY A 372 -0.97 17.62 5.59
CA GLY A 372 -1.46 18.20 4.35
C GLY A 372 -2.63 19.18 4.54
N PRO A 373 -2.81 20.15 3.63
CA PRO A 373 -3.99 20.99 3.61
C PRO A 373 -5.23 20.24 3.09
N VAL A 374 -6.39 20.81 3.40
CA VAL A 374 -7.68 20.44 2.82
C VAL A 374 -8.28 21.68 2.16
N LEU A 375 -8.75 21.56 0.93
CA LEU A 375 -9.27 22.66 0.13
C LEU A 375 -10.60 22.28 -0.53
N THR A 376 -11.50 23.24 -0.68
CA THR A 376 -12.71 23.07 -1.49
C THR A 376 -12.89 24.24 -2.44
N TYR A 377 -13.17 23.91 -3.70
CA TYR A 377 -13.43 24.85 -4.77
C TYR A 377 -14.83 24.64 -5.36
N VAL A 378 -15.37 25.68 -5.99
CA VAL A 378 -16.58 25.59 -6.82
C VAL A 378 -16.31 26.13 -8.22
N ALA A 379 -16.91 25.52 -9.24
CA ALA A 379 -16.89 26.03 -10.61
C ALA A 379 -18.32 26.04 -11.16
N ASN A 380 -18.78 27.19 -11.63
CA ASN A 380 -20.10 27.32 -12.25
C ASN A 380 -20.09 26.60 -13.61
N CYS A 381 -21.04 25.69 -13.82
CA CYS A 381 -21.15 24.89 -15.04
C CYS A 381 -21.66 25.71 -16.25
N GLY A 382 -22.25 26.88 -16.02
CA GLY A 382 -22.87 27.72 -17.07
C GLY A 382 -24.13 27.10 -17.69
N GLY A 383 -24.58 25.96 -17.15
CA GLY A 383 -25.62 25.08 -17.66
C GLY A 383 -25.68 23.82 -16.79
N ASP A 384 -26.20 22.73 -17.31
CA ASP A 384 -26.24 21.44 -16.60
C ASP A 384 -24.81 20.87 -16.44
N CYS A 385 -24.43 20.49 -15.22
CA CYS A 385 -23.09 19.98 -14.93
C CYS A 385 -22.80 18.62 -15.56
N LYS A 386 -23.81 17.86 -16.00
CA LYS A 386 -23.60 16.62 -16.77
C LYS A 386 -22.90 16.86 -18.11
N ASP A 387 -23.01 18.07 -18.65
CA ASP A 387 -22.48 18.47 -19.97
C ASP A 387 -21.23 19.36 -19.84
N ALA A 388 -20.74 19.60 -18.61
CA ALA A 388 -19.64 20.53 -18.37
C ALA A 388 -18.29 20.01 -18.92
N ASP A 389 -17.55 20.85 -19.64
CA ASP A 389 -16.17 20.55 -20.02
C ASP A 389 -15.23 20.82 -18.84
N LYS A 390 -14.73 19.74 -18.22
CA LYS A 390 -13.84 19.83 -17.04
C LYS A 390 -12.57 20.63 -17.28
N THR A 391 -12.12 20.75 -18.53
CA THR A 391 -10.91 21.53 -18.88
C THR A 391 -11.17 23.03 -18.93
N ALA A 392 -12.44 23.43 -19.11
CA ALA A 392 -12.88 24.81 -19.17
C ALA A 392 -13.46 25.33 -17.85
N LEU A 393 -13.75 24.45 -16.89
CA LEU A 393 -14.24 24.83 -15.56
C LEU A 393 -13.25 25.77 -14.87
N LYS A 394 -13.80 26.88 -14.33
CA LYS A 394 -13.05 27.90 -13.59
C LYS A 394 -13.34 27.76 -12.10
N PHE A 395 -12.38 27.23 -11.36
CA PHE A 395 -12.48 26.92 -9.94
C PHE A 395 -12.18 28.14 -9.07
N VAL A 396 -13.13 28.46 -8.20
CA VAL A 396 -13.04 29.49 -7.16
C VAL A 396 -12.86 28.78 -5.83
N LYS A 397 -11.83 29.14 -5.06
CA LYS A 397 -11.59 28.57 -3.74
C LYS A 397 -12.58 29.15 -2.73
N ILE A 398 -13.34 28.29 -2.06
CA ILE A 398 -14.36 28.67 -1.07
C ILE A 398 -14.06 28.19 0.34
N ASP A 399 -13.12 27.27 0.49
CA ASP A 399 -12.64 26.76 1.77
C ASP A 399 -11.17 26.36 1.65
N GLU A 400 -10.40 26.71 2.67
CA GLU A 400 -9.02 26.24 2.81
C GLU A 400 -8.64 26.12 4.28
N SER A 401 -7.91 25.05 4.58
CA SER A 401 -7.23 24.89 5.86
C SER A 401 -5.87 24.24 5.65
N GLY A 402 -4.85 24.84 6.26
CA GLY A 402 -3.45 24.41 6.17
C GLY A 402 -3.00 23.72 7.45
N ILE A 403 -2.04 24.31 8.14
CA ILE A 403 -1.54 23.87 9.45
C ILE A 403 -1.90 24.92 10.51
N ASP A 404 -2.36 24.46 11.68
CA ASP A 404 -2.42 25.30 12.87
C ASP A 404 -1.00 25.46 13.43
N LEU A 405 -0.46 26.68 13.39
CA LEU A 405 0.95 26.94 13.74
C LEU A 405 1.23 26.80 15.24
N ASP A 406 0.23 26.87 16.10
CA ASP A 406 0.40 26.72 17.55
C ASP A 406 0.48 25.24 17.95
N THR A 407 -0.38 24.42 17.37
CA THR A 407 -0.49 22.98 17.66
C THR A 407 0.34 22.10 16.73
N GLN A 408 0.74 22.64 15.57
CA GLN A 408 1.39 21.92 14.46
C GLN A 408 0.52 20.81 13.85
N VAL A 409 -0.80 20.87 14.05
CA VAL A 409 -1.76 19.92 13.46
C VAL A 409 -2.20 20.43 12.09
N TRP A 410 -2.08 19.56 11.08
CA TRP A 410 -2.54 19.84 9.72
C TRP A 410 -4.04 19.59 9.58
N ALA A 411 -4.67 20.24 8.61
CA ALA A 411 -6.07 20.04 8.26
C ALA A 411 -6.41 18.57 8.00
N ALA A 412 -5.54 17.83 7.28
CA ALA A 412 -5.73 16.40 7.09
C ALA A 412 -5.68 15.60 8.40
N GLY A 413 -4.85 16.01 9.37
CA GLY A 413 -4.83 15.41 10.72
C GLY A 413 -6.12 15.69 11.49
N LYS A 414 -6.63 16.92 11.41
CA LYS A 414 -7.92 17.29 11.99
C LYS A 414 -9.09 16.51 11.37
N LEU A 415 -9.07 16.32 10.05
CA LEU A 415 -10.05 15.51 9.33
C LEU A 415 -10.11 14.08 9.87
N MET A 416 -8.96 13.46 10.14
CA MET A 416 -8.87 12.12 10.75
C MET A 416 -9.47 12.11 12.16
N GLU A 417 -9.20 13.13 12.96
CA GLU A 417 -9.77 13.27 14.32
C GLU A 417 -11.29 13.46 14.32
N ASP A 418 -11.82 14.11 13.27
CA ASP A 418 -13.25 14.36 13.07
C ASP A 418 -13.97 13.20 12.36
N GLY A 419 -13.38 12.00 12.38
CA GLY A 419 -13.98 10.76 11.85
C GLY A 419 -13.96 10.68 10.33
N ASP A 420 -12.89 11.19 9.71
CA ASP A 420 -12.66 11.23 8.26
C ASP A 420 -13.68 12.09 7.50
N VAL A 421 -14.15 13.17 8.14
CA VAL A 421 -15.16 14.08 7.58
C VAL A 421 -14.63 15.51 7.51
N TRP A 422 -14.80 16.15 6.36
CA TRP A 422 -14.59 17.60 6.21
C TRP A 422 -15.90 18.32 5.94
N THR A 423 -16.16 19.43 6.64
CA THR A 423 -17.37 20.25 6.42
C THR A 423 -16.99 21.58 5.78
N THR A 424 -17.49 21.84 4.58
CA THR A 424 -17.37 23.13 3.90
C THR A 424 -18.71 23.87 3.97
N THR A 425 -18.67 25.16 4.26
CA THR A 425 -19.84 26.06 4.19
C THR A 425 -19.88 26.73 2.84
N VAL A 426 -21.04 26.73 2.18
CA VAL A 426 -21.23 27.42 0.90
C VAL A 426 -21.37 28.92 1.19
N PRO A 427 -20.61 29.81 0.54
CA PRO A 427 -20.71 31.25 0.81
C PRO A 427 -22.13 31.79 0.58
N GLU A 428 -22.64 32.62 1.49
CA GLU A 428 -24.01 33.14 1.46
C GLU A 428 -24.29 34.00 0.23
N SER A 429 -23.27 34.71 -0.26
CA SER A 429 -23.36 35.58 -1.43
C SER A 429 -23.30 34.84 -2.77
N LEU A 430 -22.98 33.54 -2.80
CA LEU A 430 -22.85 32.75 -4.04
C LEU A 430 -24.19 32.69 -4.79
N ALA A 431 -24.17 33.05 -6.07
CA ALA A 431 -25.37 33.02 -6.89
C ALA A 431 -25.94 31.60 -7.04
N PRO A 432 -27.28 31.43 -7.03
CA PRO A 432 -27.90 30.15 -7.36
C PRO A 432 -27.50 29.65 -8.76
N GLY A 433 -27.33 28.33 -8.91
CA GLY A 433 -26.91 27.73 -10.17
C GLY A 433 -26.40 26.30 -10.01
N HIS A 434 -25.86 25.76 -11.09
CA HIS A 434 -25.28 24.42 -11.14
C HIS A 434 -23.76 24.53 -11.04
N TYR A 435 -23.18 23.85 -10.07
CA TYR A 435 -21.76 23.94 -9.76
C TYR A 435 -21.12 22.55 -9.67
N VAL A 436 -19.88 22.45 -10.12
CA VAL A 436 -18.98 21.39 -9.70
C VAL A 436 -18.27 21.85 -8.43
N PHE A 437 -18.42 21.09 -7.35
CA PHE A 437 -17.58 21.24 -6.17
C PHE A 437 -16.39 20.30 -6.30
N ARG A 438 -15.19 20.83 -6.18
CA ARG A 438 -13.93 20.08 -6.18
C ARG A 438 -13.34 20.14 -4.78
N HIS A 439 -13.45 19.04 -4.04
CA HIS A 439 -12.85 18.87 -2.72
C HIS A 439 -11.51 18.15 -2.84
N GLU A 440 -10.49 18.53 -2.08
CA GLU A 440 -9.15 17.98 -2.24
C GLU A 440 -8.39 17.94 -0.92
N ILE A 441 -7.74 16.81 -0.67
CA ILE A 441 -6.62 16.70 0.28
C ILE A 441 -5.32 16.70 -0.53
N ILE A 442 -4.31 17.47 -0.08
CA ILE A 442 -2.94 17.35 -0.61
C ILE A 442 -2.08 16.68 0.45
N ALA A 443 -1.83 15.37 0.33
CA ALA A 443 -0.97 14.67 1.29
C ALA A 443 0.48 15.09 1.09
N CYS A 444 1.07 15.64 2.16
CA CYS A 444 2.37 16.29 2.11
C CYS A 444 3.50 15.55 2.79
N HIS A 445 3.31 14.29 3.21
CA HIS A 445 4.40 13.47 3.74
C HIS A 445 5.59 13.34 2.75
N GLY A 446 5.36 13.46 1.44
CA GLY A 446 6.41 13.49 0.42
C GLY A 446 6.87 14.89 -0.02
N CYS A 447 6.26 16.00 0.45
CA CYS A 447 6.48 17.36 -0.07
C CYS A 447 7.93 17.87 0.07
N SER A 448 8.79 17.21 0.86
CA SER A 448 10.22 17.54 0.97
C SER A 448 11.05 17.18 -0.27
N SER A 449 10.46 16.45 -1.22
CA SER A 449 11.03 16.14 -2.52
C SER A 449 10.23 16.80 -3.63
N LEU A 450 10.92 17.29 -4.67
CA LEU A 450 10.25 17.78 -5.86
C LEU A 450 9.38 16.67 -6.45
N ASN A 451 8.12 16.99 -6.76
CA ASN A 451 7.07 16.04 -7.19
C ASN A 451 6.60 15.05 -6.11
N GLY A 452 6.89 15.29 -4.83
CA GLY A 452 6.49 14.39 -3.74
C GLY A 452 5.14 14.70 -3.09
N ALA A 453 4.51 15.83 -3.41
CA ALA A 453 3.12 16.10 -3.02
C ALA A 453 2.17 15.10 -3.71
N GLN A 454 1.04 14.80 -3.06
CA GLN A 454 0.05 13.87 -3.59
C GLN A 454 -1.33 14.52 -3.49
N ASN A 455 -1.94 14.84 -4.63
CA ASN A 455 -3.25 15.50 -4.69
C ASN A 455 -4.37 14.49 -4.87
N TYR A 456 -5.42 14.61 -4.06
CA TYR A 456 -6.60 13.74 -4.11
C TYR A 456 -7.86 14.57 -4.40
N PRO A 457 -8.01 15.12 -5.61
CA PRO A 457 -9.22 15.86 -5.98
C PRO A 457 -10.40 14.92 -6.18
N PHE A 458 -11.56 15.30 -5.65
CA PHE A 458 -12.84 14.63 -5.86
C PHE A 458 -13.91 15.65 -6.26
N CYS A 459 -14.61 15.39 -7.36
CA CYS A 459 -15.64 16.28 -7.88
C CYS A 459 -17.05 15.77 -7.64
N VAL A 460 -17.96 16.68 -7.28
CA VAL A 460 -19.40 16.42 -7.16
C VAL A 460 -20.23 17.51 -7.84
N ASN A 461 -21.34 17.13 -8.46
CA ASN A 461 -22.33 18.08 -8.98
C ASN A 461 -23.25 18.53 -7.84
N ILE A 462 -23.40 19.85 -7.67
CA ILE A 462 -24.27 20.46 -6.66
C ILE A 462 -25.04 21.64 -7.25
N ASP A 463 -26.35 21.60 -7.06
CA ASP A 463 -27.25 22.72 -7.34
C ASP A 463 -27.31 23.63 -6.11
N VAL A 464 -26.78 24.84 -6.26
CA VAL A 464 -26.83 25.87 -5.22
C VAL A 464 -28.12 26.67 -5.35
N THR A 465 -28.85 26.80 -4.25
CA THR A 465 -30.10 27.57 -4.14
C THR A 465 -29.90 28.79 -3.23
N GLY A 466 -30.86 29.71 -3.18
CA GLY A 466 -30.81 30.88 -2.29
C GLY A 466 -30.97 32.21 -3.03
N SER A 467 -30.41 33.27 -2.46
CA SER A 467 -30.56 34.66 -2.96
C SER A 467 -29.23 35.38 -3.16
N GLY A 468 -28.10 34.68 -3.08
CA GLY A 468 -26.80 35.23 -3.44
C GLY A 468 -26.77 35.74 -4.88
N THR A 469 -25.81 36.61 -5.19
CA THR A 469 -25.69 37.24 -6.52
C THR A 469 -24.26 37.28 -7.06
N GLU A 470 -23.27 36.91 -6.25
CA GLU A 470 -21.87 36.93 -6.65
C GLU A 470 -21.50 35.71 -7.48
N ASN A 471 -20.71 35.96 -8.52
CA ASN A 471 -20.10 34.96 -9.42
C ASN A 471 -18.63 35.35 -9.63
N PRO A 472 -17.75 35.11 -8.65
CA PRO A 472 -16.33 35.44 -8.77
C PRO A 472 -15.69 34.68 -9.95
N GLU A 473 -14.70 35.31 -10.58
CA GLU A 473 -13.92 34.63 -11.61
C GLU A 473 -13.00 33.58 -10.97
N GLY A 474 -13.02 32.36 -11.51
CA GLY A 474 -12.17 31.26 -11.05
C GLY A 474 -10.96 31.01 -11.94
N THR A 475 -10.16 30.03 -11.53
CA THR A 475 -8.93 29.58 -12.20
C THR A 475 -9.16 28.21 -12.83
N VAL A 476 -8.70 27.99 -14.06
CA VAL A 476 -8.76 26.64 -14.67
C VAL A 476 -7.88 25.66 -13.90
N ALA A 477 -8.30 24.40 -13.79
CA ALA A 477 -7.65 23.40 -12.94
C ALA A 477 -6.13 23.28 -13.19
N THR A 478 -5.71 23.31 -14.45
CA THR A 478 -4.31 23.16 -14.87
C THR A 478 -3.40 24.33 -14.51
N SER A 479 -3.98 25.40 -13.94
CA SER A 479 -3.29 26.59 -13.44
C SER A 479 -3.49 26.79 -11.93
N LEU A 480 -4.08 25.82 -11.23
CA LEU A 480 -4.23 25.90 -9.78
C LEU A 480 -2.87 25.78 -9.06
N TYR A 481 -2.00 24.88 -9.54
CA TYR A 481 -0.77 24.52 -8.84
C TYR A 481 0.44 24.49 -9.77
N ASP A 482 1.59 24.94 -9.26
CA ASP A 482 2.91 24.67 -9.82
C ASP A 482 3.70 23.75 -8.87
N LYS A 483 4.50 22.84 -9.43
CA LYS A 483 5.31 21.91 -8.63
C LYS A 483 6.34 22.61 -7.72
N ASN A 484 6.64 23.88 -7.98
CA ASN A 484 7.56 24.69 -7.17
C ASN A 484 6.83 25.63 -6.21
N ASP A 485 5.50 25.59 -6.14
CA ASP A 485 4.75 26.40 -5.18
C ASP A 485 5.25 26.10 -3.75
N PRO A 486 5.40 27.11 -2.90
CA PRO A 486 5.95 26.95 -1.55
C PRO A 486 5.06 26.09 -0.64
N GLY A 487 3.79 25.93 -0.99
CA GLY A 487 2.87 24.99 -0.33
C GLY A 487 2.88 23.56 -0.87
N ILE A 488 3.62 23.30 -1.96
CA ILE A 488 3.72 22.02 -2.66
C ILE A 488 5.12 21.40 -2.47
N PHE A 489 6.18 22.19 -2.61
CA PHE A 489 7.55 21.75 -2.41
C PHE A 489 8.19 22.46 -1.22
N PHE A 490 8.11 21.81 -0.06
CA PHE A 490 8.63 22.31 1.22
C PHE A 490 8.89 21.16 2.18
N ASN A 491 9.63 21.40 3.25
CA ASN A 491 9.84 20.38 4.28
C ASN A 491 8.74 20.45 5.35
N PRO A 492 7.79 19.49 5.43
CA PRO A 492 6.76 19.48 6.47
C PRO A 492 7.26 18.95 7.82
N TYR A 493 8.48 18.40 7.89
CA TYR A 493 9.06 17.74 9.07
C TYR A 493 9.87 18.71 9.94
N VAL A 494 9.46 19.98 9.96
CA VAL A 494 10.01 21.03 10.81
C VAL A 494 8.85 21.73 11.52
N THR A 495 9.16 22.46 12.59
CA THR A 495 8.18 23.39 13.16
C THR A 495 7.87 24.47 12.13
N MET A 496 6.65 24.44 11.60
CA MET A 496 6.17 25.41 10.64
C MET A 496 5.92 26.73 11.36
N THR A 497 6.44 27.82 10.79
CA THR A 497 6.19 29.19 11.25
C THR A 497 5.35 30.00 10.26
N ASP A 498 5.20 29.46 9.05
CA ASP A 498 4.35 29.94 7.97
C ASP A 498 4.05 28.74 7.07
N TYR A 499 2.87 28.73 6.44
CA TYR A 499 2.52 27.79 5.40
C TYR A 499 1.63 28.49 4.37
N GLN A 500 2.12 28.57 3.14
CA GLN A 500 1.37 29.15 2.04
C GLN A 500 0.50 28.06 1.41
N ILE A 501 -0.79 28.08 1.72
CA ILE A 501 -1.74 27.12 1.15
C ILE A 501 -1.73 27.26 -0.39
N PRO A 502 -1.53 26.16 -1.15
CA PRO A 502 -1.50 26.18 -2.61
C PRO A 502 -2.78 26.71 -3.24
N GLY A 503 -2.70 27.16 -4.50
CA GLY A 503 -3.88 27.59 -5.26
C GLY A 503 -4.17 29.08 -5.22
N PRO A 504 -5.23 29.53 -5.91
CA PRO A 504 -5.67 30.93 -5.90
C PRO A 504 -6.11 31.37 -4.49
N ALA A 505 -6.25 32.69 -4.29
CA ALA A 505 -6.74 33.24 -3.04
C ALA A 505 -8.15 32.73 -2.70
N LEU A 506 -8.41 32.52 -1.40
CA LEU A 506 -9.74 32.24 -0.89
C LEU A 506 -10.70 33.39 -1.21
N TRP A 507 -11.85 33.08 -1.79
CA TRP A 507 -12.96 34.02 -1.88
C TRP A 507 -13.84 33.87 -0.66
N THR A 508 -13.94 34.93 0.14
CA THR A 508 -14.62 34.88 1.44
C THR A 508 -16.14 35.02 1.36
N GLY A 509 -16.67 35.55 0.24
CA GLY A 509 -18.11 35.50 -0.13
C GLY A 509 -19.14 35.77 0.98
N ASN A 510 -18.84 36.66 1.93
CA ASN A 510 -19.74 37.04 3.04
C ASN A 510 -20.88 37.96 2.60
#